data_AF-A0A8S2YJR1-F1
#
_entry.id   AF-A0A8S2YJR1-F1
#
_cell.length_a   1.000
_cell.length_b   1.000
_cell.length_c   1.000
_cell.angle_alpha   90.00
_cell.angle_beta   90.00
_cell.angle_gamma   90.00
#
_symmetry.space_group_name_H-M   'P 1'
#
loop_
_entity.id
_entity.type
_entity.pdbx_description
1 polymer ?
#
loop_
_entity_poly.entity_id
_entity_poly.type
_entity_poly.pdbx_seq_one_letter_code
_entity_poly.pdbx_strand_id
1 'polypeptide(L)' 'FTVEPKSAAVVKGKTVEFNCRVAGSPKPEVQWFLNGQLLRSGGKISIVEERGLVILRINNIKD' A
#
# COMPACT_ATOMS: atom_id res chain seq x y z
N PHE A 1 0.62 -0.33 -20.97
CA PHE A 1 1.69 -1.09 -20.28
C PHE A 1 1.15 -1.49 -18.91
N THR A 2 1.11 -2.79 -18.60
CA THR A 2 0.63 -3.33 -17.33
C THR A 2 1.83 -3.88 -16.57
N VAL A 3 2.05 -3.43 -15.34
CA VAL A 3 3.10 -3.97 -14.45
C VAL A 3 2.43 -4.94 -13.50
N GLU A 4 2.82 -6.21 -13.56
CA GLU A 4 2.34 -7.20 -12.59
C GLU A 4 3.04 -7.01 -11.23
N PRO A 5 2.29 -7.00 -10.11
CA PRO A 5 2.88 -6.87 -8.79
C PRO A 5 3.66 -8.15 -8.40
N LYS A 6 4.86 -7.98 -7.85
CA LYS A 6 5.65 -9.09 -7.31
C LYS A 6 5.15 -9.49 -5.93
N SER A 7 5.01 -10.79 -5.69
CA SER A 7 4.74 -11.35 -4.37
C SER A 7 5.89 -11.05 -3.41
N ALA A 8 5.57 -10.64 -2.18
CA ALA A 8 6.53 -10.43 -1.10
C ALA A 8 6.23 -11.37 0.07
N ALA A 9 7.23 -12.12 0.52
CA ALA A 9 7.14 -12.91 1.74
C ALA A 9 7.48 -12.02 2.95
N VAL A 10 6.64 -12.04 3.98
CA VAL A 10 6.78 -11.16 5.14
C VAL A 10 7.16 -11.96 6.38
N VAL A 11 8.14 -11.44 7.14
CA VAL A 11 8.51 -11.98 8.46
C VAL A 11 7.51 -11.51 9.52
N LYS A 12 6.98 -12.45 10.31
CA LYS A 12 6.04 -12.17 11.41
C LYS A 12 6.55 -11.05 12.32
N GLY A 13 5.67 -10.15 12.72
CA GLY A 13 6.01 -9.03 13.60
C GLY A 13 6.78 -7.88 12.94
N LYS A 14 7.09 -7.94 11.64
CA LYS A 14 7.70 -6.81 10.91
C LYS A 14 6.64 -5.94 10.25
N THR A 15 6.99 -4.67 10.05
CA THR A 15 6.24 -3.75 9.21
C THR A 15 6.54 -4.04 7.74
N VAL A 16 5.50 -4.00 6.91
CA VAL A 16 5.62 -4.10 5.45
C VAL A 16 5.24 -2.77 4.85
N GLU A 17 6.00 -2.35 3.85
CA GLU A 17 5.70 -1.17 3.06
C GLU A 17 5.49 -1.54 1.59
N PHE A 18 4.38 -1.07 1.03
CA PHE A 18 4.13 -1.09 -0.41
C PHE A 18 4.10 0.36 -0.91
N ASN A 19 4.77 0.63 -2.01
CA ASN A 19 4.84 1.97 -2.58
C ASN A 19 4.35 1.97 -4.03
N CYS A 20 3.68 3.05 -4.41
CA CYS A 20 3.14 3.28 -5.75
C CYS A 20 3.44 4.74 -6.14
N ARG A 21 4.17 4.93 -7.24
CA ARG A 21 4.38 6.27 -7.80
C ARG A 21 3.36 6.50 -8.91
N VAL A 22 2.57 7.56 -8.78
CA VAL A 22 1.53 7.94 -9.72
C VAL A 22 1.76 9.35 -10.25
N ALA A 23 1.45 9.54 -11.52
CA ALA A 23 1.49 10.83 -12.20
C ALA A 23 0.29 10.91 -13.16
N GLY A 24 -0.30 12.09 -13.30
CA GLY A 24 -1.46 12.30 -14.17
C GLY A 24 -2.17 13.61 -13.90
N SER A 25 -2.93 14.10 -14.88
CA SER A 25 -3.82 15.25 -14.77
C SER A 25 -5.19 14.88 -15.37
N PRO A 26 -6.29 14.87 -14.58
CA PRO A 26 -6.34 15.17 -13.15
C PRO A 26 -5.55 14.14 -12.32
N LYS A 27 -5.18 14.53 -11.09
CA LYS A 27 -4.43 13.68 -10.17
C LYS A 27 -5.17 12.35 -9.96
N PRO A 28 -4.54 11.19 -10.22
CA PRO A 28 -5.19 9.89 -10.02
C PRO A 28 -5.38 9.58 -8.53
N GLU A 29 -6.46 8.86 -8.21
CA GLU A 29 -6.71 8.30 -6.88
C GLU A 29 -6.05 6.91 -6.75
N VAL A 30 -5.48 6.60 -5.60
CA VAL A 30 -4.88 5.29 -5.31
C VAL A 30 -5.62 4.63 -4.15
N GLN A 31 -6.08 3.40 -4.38
CA GLN A 31 -6.74 2.56 -3.38
C GLN A 31 -5.98 1.26 -3.21
N TRP A 32 -5.91 0.78 -1.97
CA TRP A 32 -5.22 -0.46 -1.61
C TRP A 32 -6.23 -1.50 -1.14
N PHE A 33 -6.04 -2.75 -1.58
CA PHE A 33 -6.92 -3.86 -1.22
C PHE A 33 -6.10 -5.03 -0.67
N LEU A 34 -6.64 -5.71 0.36
CA LEU A 34 -6.13 -6.98 0.85
C LEU A 34 -7.27 -7.99 0.81
N ASN A 35 -7.10 -9.11 0.10
CA ASN A 35 -8.11 -10.15 -0.06
C ASN A 35 -9.48 -9.60 -0.52
N GLY A 36 -9.46 -8.64 -1.45
CA GLY A 36 -10.64 -7.98 -1.98
C GLY A 36 -11.27 -6.92 -1.07
N GLN A 37 -10.75 -6.71 0.15
CA GLN A 37 -11.24 -5.69 1.06
C GLN A 37 -10.45 -4.39 0.94
N LEU A 38 -11.17 -3.27 0.81
CA LEU A 38 -10.59 -1.93 0.77
C LEU A 38 -9.90 -1.61 2.10
N LEU A 39 -8.62 -1.27 2.04
CA LEU A 39 -7.85 -0.83 3.18
C LEU A 39 -8.05 0.67 3.41
N ARG A 40 -8.21 1.04 4.67
CA ARG A 40 -8.26 2.44 5.12
C ARG A 40 -7.22 2.64 6.21
N SER A 41 -6.69 3.86 6.29
CA SER A 41 -5.80 4.26 7.37
C SER A 41 -6.48 4.07 8.73
N GLY A 42 -5.77 3.50 9.69
CA GLY A 42 -6.28 3.18 11.02
C GLY A 42 -5.66 1.91 11.61
N GLY A 43 -5.58 1.84 12.94
CA GLY A 43 -5.02 0.69 13.65
C GLY A 43 -3.58 0.38 13.20
N LYS A 44 -3.40 -0.78 12.54
CA LYS A 44 -2.10 -1.23 12.01
C LYS A 44 -1.75 -0.66 10.64
N ILE A 45 -2.67 0.03 9.98
CA ILE A 45 -2.55 0.51 8.60
C ILE A 45 -2.25 2.01 8.59
N SER A 46 -1.20 2.41 7.88
CA SER A 46 -0.91 3.82 7.56
C SER A 46 -0.80 3.98 6.05
N ILE A 47 -1.51 4.97 5.49
CA ILE A 47 -1.45 5.32 4.08
C ILE A 47 -0.99 6.78 4.02
N VAL A 48 0.13 7.02 3.35
CA VAL A 48 0.74 8.35 3.21
C VAL A 48 0.93 8.66 1.74
N GLU A 49 0.61 9.89 1.34
CA GLU A 49 0.91 10.37 0.00
C GLU A 49 1.80 11.61 0.07
N GLU A 50 2.95 11.54 -0.61
CA GLU A 50 3.88 12.66 -0.72
C GLU A 50 4.42 12.76 -2.15
N ARG A 51 4.22 13.92 -2.80
CA ARG A 51 4.78 14.24 -4.13
C ARG A 51 4.56 13.14 -5.20
N GLY A 52 3.35 12.59 -5.26
CA GLY A 52 2.98 11.52 -6.20
C GLY A 52 3.50 10.13 -5.82
N LEU A 53 4.12 9.96 -4.65
CA LEU A 53 4.41 8.66 -4.05
C LEU A 53 3.37 8.33 -2.98
N VAL A 54 2.62 7.25 -3.18
CA VAL A 54 1.67 6.71 -2.21
C VAL A 54 2.29 5.48 -1.54
N ILE A 55 2.35 5.48 -0.21
CA ILE A 55 2.94 4.43 0.61
C ILE A 55 1.85 3.82 1.50
N LEU A 56 1.64 2.51 1.39
CA LEU A 56 0.89 1.70 2.34
C LEU A 56 1.87 1.05 3.32
N ARG A 57 1.66 1.24 4.61
CA ARG A 57 2.37 0.57 5.70
C ARG A 57 1.42 -0.31 6.49
N ILE A 58 1.81 -1.56 6.73
CA ILE A 58 1.07 -2.50 7.58
C ILE A 58 2.01 -2.92 8.71
N ASN A 59 1.71 -2.48 9.94
CA ASN A 59 2.51 -2.74 11.14
C ASN A 59 2.12 -4.06 11.81
N ASN A 60 3.08 -4.74 12.44
CA ASN A 60 2.86 -5.88 13.35
C ASN A 60 1.90 -6.94 12.79
N ILE A 61 2.24 -7.50 11.63
CA ILE A 61 1.49 -8.62 11.04
C ILE A 61 1.56 -9.81 12.01
N LYS A 62 0.40 -10.17 12.58
CA LYS A 62 0.15 -11.38 13.38
C LYS A 62 -0.95 -12.15 12.66
N ASP A 63 -0.89 -13.49 12.75
CA ASP A 63 -1.80 -14.44 12.09
C ASP A 63 -3.28 -14.09 12.31
#